data_AF-A0A358DHT7-F1
#
_entry.id   AF-A0A358DHT7-F1
#
_cell.length_a   1.000
_cell.length_b   1.000
_cell.length_c   1.000
_cell.angle_alpha   90.00
_cell.angle_beta   90.00
_cell.angle_gamma   90.00
#
_symmetry.space_group_name_H-M   'P 1'
#
loop_
_entity.id
_entity.type
_entity.pdbx_description
1 polymer ?
#
loop_
_entity_poly.entity_id
_entity_poly.type
_entity_poly.pdbx_seq_one_letter_code
_entity_poly.pdbx_strand_id
1 'polypeptide(L)'
;SVVYSAFAGNVFGLPADVALILLISIAFSALFGFAFSIRVGGADMPITISLLNSLSGVAGAIAGMAISDILLVSVGGIVGASGLFLTQIMCRSMNRSLMDILTGKTSVSGKKVVQP
;
A
#
# COMPACT_ATOMS: atom_id res chain seq x y z
N SER A 1 10.76 -34.92 -3.59
CA SER A 1 11.77 -35.11 -4.65
C SER A 1 11.48 -34.31 -5.93
N VAL A 2 10.21 -34.06 -6.30
CA VAL A 2 9.78 -33.14 -7.40
C VAL A 2 10.00 -31.64 -7.08
N VAL A 3 10.19 -31.31 -5.81
CA VAL A 3 10.54 -29.97 -5.29
C VAL A 3 11.94 -29.51 -5.74
N TYR A 4 12.83 -30.42 -6.17
CA TYR A 4 14.25 -30.12 -6.45
C TYR A 4 14.62 -30.07 -7.95
N SER A 5 13.81 -30.62 -8.86
CA SER A 5 14.12 -30.67 -10.30
C SER A 5 13.36 -29.67 -11.18
N ALA A 6 12.26 -29.07 -10.70
CA ALA A 6 11.51 -28.00 -11.39
C ALA A 6 11.83 -26.60 -10.83
N PHE A 7 12.54 -26.55 -9.70
CA PHE A 7 13.39 -25.41 -9.33
C PHE A 7 14.56 -25.26 -10.33
N ALA A 8 14.86 -26.33 -11.10
CA ALA A 8 15.86 -26.36 -12.16
C ALA A 8 15.33 -25.79 -13.49
N GLY A 9 16.06 -24.88 -14.13
CA GLY A 9 15.97 -24.63 -15.56
C GLY A 9 15.48 -23.26 -16.02
N ASN A 10 14.26 -22.79 -15.67
CA ASN A 10 13.59 -21.87 -16.61
C ASN A 10 12.40 -21.04 -16.05
N VAL A 11 12.48 -20.42 -14.88
CA VAL A 11 11.39 -19.48 -14.50
C VAL A 11 11.40 -18.23 -15.41
N PHE A 12 12.56 -17.73 -15.86
CA PHE A 12 12.67 -16.68 -16.89
C PHE A 12 14.13 -16.49 -17.38
N GLY A 13 14.97 -17.54 -17.43
CA GLY A 13 16.41 -17.37 -17.71
C GLY A 13 17.20 -16.53 -16.67
N LEU A 14 16.61 -16.27 -15.51
CA LEU A 14 17.18 -15.49 -14.40
C LEU A 14 17.87 -16.41 -13.37
N PRO A 15 18.95 -15.96 -12.71
CA PRO A 15 19.64 -16.75 -11.69
C PRO A 15 18.72 -17.11 -10.51
N ALA A 16 18.91 -18.30 -9.91
CA ALA A 16 18.05 -18.81 -8.85
C ALA A 16 17.94 -17.85 -7.64
N ASP A 17 19.00 -17.10 -7.36
CA ASP A 17 19.06 -16.13 -6.26
C ASP A 17 18.07 -14.97 -6.44
N VAL A 18 17.95 -14.43 -7.66
CA VAL A 18 17.03 -13.30 -7.92
C VAL A 18 15.57 -13.75 -7.92
N ALA A 19 15.30 -14.96 -8.42
CA ALA A 19 13.96 -15.53 -8.39
C ALA A 19 13.47 -15.74 -6.94
N LEU A 20 14.36 -16.19 -6.06
CA LEU A 20 14.05 -16.39 -4.65
C LEU A 20 13.80 -15.05 -3.93
N ILE A 21 14.60 -14.03 -4.19
CA ILE A 21 14.40 -12.67 -3.64
C ILE A 21 13.07 -12.07 -4.11
N LEU A 22 12.73 -12.20 -5.39
CA LEU A 22 11.45 -11.72 -5.93
C LEU A 22 10.26 -12.44 -5.29
N LEU A 23 10.33 -13.76 -5.13
CA LEU A 23 9.24 -14.53 -4.52
C LEU A 23 9.03 -14.16 -3.05
N ILE A 24 10.10 -14.00 -2.28
CA ILE A 24 10.02 -13.56 -0.87
C ILE A 24 9.45 -12.14 -0.77
N SER A 25 9.92 -11.21 -1.61
CA SER A 25 9.44 -9.82 -1.57
C SER A 25 7.96 -9.69 -1.94
N ILE A 26 7.48 -10.45 -2.94
CA ILE A 26 6.06 -10.50 -3.30
C ILE A 26 5.24 -11.08 -2.13
N ALA A 27 5.68 -12.20 -1.55
CA ALA A 27 4.98 -12.81 -0.42
C ALA A 27 4.92 -11.87 0.80
N PHE A 28 6.00 -11.16 1.10
CA PHE A 28 6.06 -10.19 2.19
C PHE A 28 5.17 -8.98 1.92
N SER A 29 5.19 -8.43 0.70
CA SER A 29 4.33 -7.30 0.32
C SER A 29 2.84 -7.67 0.38
N ALA A 30 2.46 -8.85 -0.10
CA ALA A 30 1.09 -9.34 -0.02
C ALA A 30 0.63 -9.53 1.43
N LEU A 31 1.47 -10.12 2.28
CA LEU A 31 1.18 -10.27 3.71
C LEU A 31 1.03 -8.91 4.41
N PHE A 32 1.92 -7.96 4.08
CA PHE A 32 1.86 -6.60 4.60
C PHE A 32 0.58 -5.87 4.16
N GLY A 33 0.22 -5.94 2.87
CA GLY A 33 -1.01 -5.34 2.35
C GLY A 33 -2.27 -5.95 2.97
N PHE A 34 -2.29 -7.26 3.19
CA PHE A 34 -3.38 -7.95 3.87
C PHE A 34 -3.51 -7.54 5.35
N ALA A 35 -2.39 -7.54 6.08
CA ALA A 35 -2.35 -7.09 7.48
C ALA A 35 -2.76 -5.61 7.61
N PHE A 36 -2.35 -4.78 6.65
CA PHE A 36 -2.77 -3.39 6.57
C PHE A 36 -4.27 -3.26 6.35
N SER A 37 -4.85 -4.00 5.39
CA SER A 37 -6.28 -3.95 5.09
C SER A 37 -7.16 -4.42 6.25
N ILE A 38 -6.75 -5.43 7.03
CA ILE A 38 -7.55 -5.95 8.15
C ILE A 38 -7.59 -4.99 9.34
N ARG A 39 -6.50 -4.22 9.58
CA ARG A 39 -6.42 -3.29 10.71
C ARG A 39 -7.30 -2.05 10.52
N VAL A 40 -7.73 -1.77 9.29
CA VAL A 40 -8.59 -0.63 8.97
C VAL A 40 -10.02 -0.92 9.38
N GLY A 41 -10.59 -0.08 10.25
CA GLY A 41 -11.99 -0.19 10.67
C GLY A 41 -12.96 0.15 9.54
N GLY A 42 -14.12 -0.52 9.50
CA GLY A 42 -15.12 -0.34 8.44
C GLY A 42 -15.65 1.08 8.26
N ALA A 43 -15.57 1.92 9.30
CA ALA A 43 -15.96 3.34 9.23
C ALA A 43 -15.01 4.19 8.36
N ASP A 44 -13.74 3.81 8.23
CA ASP A 44 -12.71 4.56 7.52
C ASP A 44 -12.32 3.90 6.17
N MET A 45 -13.09 2.90 5.73
CA MET A 45 -12.84 2.12 4.52
C MET A 45 -12.77 2.96 3.23
N PRO A 46 -13.59 4.01 3.01
CA PRO A 46 -13.45 4.88 1.83
C PRO A 46 -12.12 5.63 1.78
N ILE A 47 -11.61 6.04 2.95
CA ILE A 47 -10.35 6.79 3.07
C ILE A 47 -9.18 5.90 2.69
N THR A 48 -9.21 4.62 3.10
CA THR A 48 -8.13 3.69 2.79
C THR A 48 -8.12 3.22 1.34
N ILE A 49 -9.28 3.13 0.69
CA ILE A 49 -9.36 2.91 -0.76
C ILE A 49 -8.67 4.07 -1.50
N SER A 50 -8.90 5.32 -1.08
CA SER A 50 -8.23 6.50 -1.66
C SER A 50 -6.71 6.46 -1.43
N LEU A 51 -6.25 6.07 -0.24
CA LEU A 51 -4.82 5.88 0.02
C LEU A 51 -4.19 4.80 -0.86
N LEU A 52 -4.85 3.64 -1.00
CA LEU A 52 -4.35 2.54 -1.82
C LEU A 52 -4.27 2.95 -3.31
N ASN A 53 -5.23 3.75 -3.78
CA ASN A 53 -5.19 4.35 -5.11
C ASN A 53 -3.98 5.29 -5.29
N SER A 54 -3.67 6.11 -4.29
CA SER A 54 -2.46 6.93 -4.29
C SER A 54 -1.18 6.08 -4.32
N LEU A 55 -1.12 5.04 -3.49
CA LEU A 55 0.04 4.14 -3.41
C LEU A 55 0.28 3.42 -4.74
N SER A 56 -0.79 3.05 -5.46
CA SER A 56 -0.69 2.48 -6.82
C SER A 56 -0.05 3.47 -7.80
N GLY A 57 -0.42 4.76 -7.74
CA GLY A 57 0.23 5.81 -8.54
C GLY A 57 1.73 5.97 -8.23
N VAL A 58 2.09 6.01 -6.94
CA VAL A 58 3.50 6.06 -6.51
C VAL A 58 4.28 4.82 -6.97
N ALA A 59 3.70 3.63 -6.84
CA ALA A 59 4.30 2.39 -7.33
C ALA A 59 4.49 2.42 -8.86
N GLY A 60 3.51 2.94 -9.60
CA GLY A 60 3.61 3.16 -11.05
C GLY A 60 4.72 4.15 -11.43
N ALA A 61 4.91 5.22 -10.65
CA ALA A 61 6.00 6.17 -10.87
C ALA A 61 7.37 5.53 -10.62
N ILE A 62 7.52 4.69 -9.58
CA ILE A 62 8.75 3.96 -9.29
C ILE A 62 9.03 2.93 -10.40
N ALA A 63 8.01 2.21 -10.88
CA ALA A 63 8.14 1.31 -12.01
C ALA A 63 8.55 2.07 -13.30
N GLY A 64 7.98 3.25 -13.53
CA GLY A 64 8.37 4.17 -14.60
C GLY A 64 9.85 4.58 -14.51
N MET A 65 10.32 4.88 -13.29
CA MET A 65 11.72 5.22 -13.04
C MET A 65 12.65 4.03 -13.34
N ALA A 66 12.21 2.80 -13.03
CA ALA A 66 12.98 1.59 -13.33
C ALA A 66 13.11 1.32 -14.84
N ILE A 67 12.11 1.69 -15.64
CA ILE A 67 12.10 1.53 -17.11
C ILE A 67 12.58 2.81 -17.83
N SER A 68 12.91 3.87 -17.09
CA SER A 68 13.29 5.19 -17.62
C SER A 68 12.22 5.86 -18.51
N ASP A 69 10.93 5.61 -18.22
CA ASP A 69 9.80 6.18 -18.94
C ASP A 69 9.22 7.41 -18.22
N ILE A 70 9.43 8.60 -18.80
CA ILE A 70 8.98 9.88 -18.21
C ILE A 70 7.45 9.96 -18.08
N LEU A 71 6.69 9.31 -18.98
CA LEU A 71 5.23 9.39 -18.96
C LEU A 71 4.70 8.62 -17.76
N LEU A 72 5.21 7.41 -17.51
CA LEU A 72 4.81 6.60 -16.37
C LEU A 72 5.22 7.24 -15.04
N VAL A 73 6.39 7.88 -14.99
CA VAL A 73 6.83 8.67 -13.83
C VAL A 73 5.90 9.86 -13.58
N SER A 74 5.59 10.63 -14.62
CA SER A 74 4.75 11.83 -14.50
C SER A 74 3.31 11.47 -14.16
N VAL A 75 2.69 10.54 -14.89
CA VAL A 75 1.31 10.10 -14.66
C VAL A 75 1.18 9.41 -13.29
N GLY A 76 2.13 8.53 -12.93
CA GLY A 76 2.16 7.90 -11.61
C GLY A 76 2.29 8.92 -10.48
N GLY A 77 3.16 9.92 -10.65
CA GLY A 77 3.33 11.01 -9.70
C GLY A 77 2.07 11.88 -9.54
N ILE A 78 1.40 12.20 -10.64
CA ILE A 78 0.14 12.99 -10.64
C ILE A 78 -0.96 12.20 -9.92
N VAL A 79 -1.16 10.93 -10.26
CA VAL A 79 -2.16 10.05 -9.61
C VAL A 79 -1.84 9.88 -8.12
N GLY A 80 -0.57 9.67 -7.78
CA GLY A 80 -0.11 9.58 -6.41
C GLY A 80 -0.42 10.83 -5.59
N ALA A 81 0.00 12.00 -6.07
CA ALA A 81 -0.22 13.28 -5.40
C ALA A 81 -1.72 13.63 -5.27
N SER A 82 -2.49 13.43 -6.34
CA SER A 82 -3.94 13.66 -6.35
C SER A 82 -4.66 12.74 -5.36
N GLY A 83 -4.27 11.47 -5.28
CA GLY A 83 -4.85 10.52 -4.33
C GLY A 83 -4.56 10.89 -2.87
N LEU A 84 -3.33 11.34 -2.55
CA LEU A 84 -3.02 11.82 -1.20
C LEU A 84 -3.84 13.07 -0.86
N PHE A 85 -3.97 14.00 -1.80
CA PHE A 85 -4.76 15.21 -1.61
C PHE A 85 -6.24 14.90 -1.36
N LEU A 86 -6.84 14.01 -2.16
CA LEU A 86 -8.22 13.54 -1.94
C LEU A 86 -8.38 12.92 -0.54
N THR A 87 -7.43 12.06 -0.16
CA THR A 87 -7.41 11.41 1.16
C THR A 87 -7.37 12.44 2.29
N GLN A 88 -6.56 13.49 2.15
CA GLN A 88 -6.48 14.57 3.14
C GLN A 88 -7.82 15.31 3.28
N ILE A 89 -8.50 15.59 2.17
CA ILE A 89 -9.83 16.22 2.20
C ILE A 89 -10.86 15.30 2.88
N MET A 90 -10.83 14.00 2.57
CA MET A 90 -11.73 13.01 3.19
C MET A 90 -11.50 12.92 4.71
N CYS A 91 -10.24 12.83 5.15
CA CYS A 91 -9.87 12.86 6.56
C CYS A 91 -10.38 14.12 7.27
N ARG A 92 -10.21 15.29 6.63
CA ARG A 92 -10.66 16.57 7.17
C ARG A 92 -12.19 16.67 7.25
N SER A 93 -12.89 16.11 6.27
CA SER A 93 -14.36 16.03 6.27
C SER A 93 -14.90 15.09 7.35
N MET A 94 -14.13 14.07 7.73
CA MET A 94 -14.50 13.08 8.75
C MET A 94 -13.90 13.38 10.13
N ASN A 95 -13.24 14.53 10.29
CA ASN A 95 -12.57 14.98 11.52
C ASN A 95 -11.63 13.92 12.13
N ARG A 96 -10.98 13.13 11.27
CA ARG A 96 -10.08 12.03 11.62
C ARG A 96 -8.72 12.28 10.98
N SER A 97 -7.63 12.01 11.71
CA SER A 97 -6.29 12.13 11.13
C SER A 97 -5.91 10.87 10.36
N LEU A 98 -5.09 11.04 9.32
CA LEU A 98 -4.51 9.94 8.54
C LEU A 98 -3.77 8.94 9.44
N MET A 99 -3.08 9.44 10.47
CA MET A 99 -2.34 8.61 11.42
C MET A 99 -3.24 7.75 12.30
N ASP A 100 -4.44 8.23 12.67
CA ASP A 100 -5.39 7.44 13.46
C ASP A 100 -5.94 6.25 12.66
N ILE A 101 -6.10 6.43 11.35
CA ILE A 101 -6.57 5.40 10.42
C ILE A 101 -5.45 4.38 10.16
N LEU A 102 -4.23 4.85 9.90
CA LEU A 102 -3.05 4.00 9.71
C LEU A 102 -2.69 3.18 10.96
N THR A 103 -2.90 3.73 12.16
CA THR A 103 -2.65 3.04 13.43
C THR A 103 -3.84 2.20 13.91
N GLY A 104 -4.98 2.22 13.21
CA GLY A 104 -6.19 1.46 13.58
C GLY A 104 -6.80 1.90 14.91
N LYS A 105 -6.48 3.12 15.38
CA LYS A 105 -7.06 3.67 16.60
C LYS A 105 -8.47 4.13 16.29
N THR A 106 -9.43 3.21 16.38
CA THR A 106 -10.85 3.57 16.53
C THR A 106 -10.95 4.52 17.72
N SER A 107 -11.68 5.62 17.58
CA SER A 107 -11.87 6.67 18.58
C SER A 107 -12.60 6.17 19.82
N VAL A 108 -11.94 5.32 20.59
CA VAL A 108 -12.07 5.24 22.06
C VAL A 108 -10.90 6.07 22.63
N SER A 109 -10.73 7.29 22.13
CA SER A 109 -10.14 8.33 22.97
C SER A 109 -11.27 8.69 23.93
N GLY A 110 -11.19 8.16 25.15
CA GLY A 110 -12.19 8.33 26.18
C GLY A 110 -12.61 9.80 26.27
N LYS A 111 -13.87 10.06 25.93
CA LYS A 111 -14.54 11.30 26.26
C LYS A 111 -14.41 11.43 27.79
N LYS A 112 -13.48 12.25 28.28
CA LYS A 112 -13.48 12.68 29.68
C LYS A 112 -14.81 13.41 29.87
N VAL A 113 -15.75 12.74 30.51
CA VAL A 113 -16.97 13.37 31.00
C VAL A 113 -16.52 14.30 32.12
N VAL A 114 -16.32 15.58 31.80
CA VAL A 114 -16.25 16.63 32.81
C VAL A 114 -17.69 16.88 33.24
N GLN A 115 -18.07 16.27 34.37
CA GLN A 115 -19.22 16.70 35.16
C GLN A 115 -18.84 18.03 35.82
N PRO A 116 -19.72 19.03 35.73
CA PRO A 116 -20.31 19.56 36.96
C PRO A 116 -21.84 19.43 36.99
#